data_AF-A0A9W7MID9-F1
#
_entry.id   AF-A0A9W7MID9-F1
#
_cell.length_a   1.000
_cell.length_b   1.000
_cell.length_c   1.000
_cell.angle_alpha   90.00
_cell.angle_beta   90.00
_cell.angle_gamma   90.00
#
_symmetry.space_group_name_H-M   'P 1'
#
loop_
_entity.id
_entity.type
_entity.pdbx_description
1 polymer ?
#
loop_
_entity_poly.entity_id
_entity_poly.type
_entity_poly.pdbx_seq_one_letter_code
_entity_poly.pdbx_strand_id
1 'polypeptide(L)'
;MPDEKDINTQINEYHKLLENLKAENINLPNAFVAGIFIEKLPDSWNDYKQQLRQKPNQLSLTDLITHIIIENTNRKNLKAKRTRERTVKANLVEDHNLHQNKSYDRN
;
A
#
# COMPACT_ATOMS: atom_id res chain seq x y z
N MET A 1 2.35 12.00 -11.34
CA MET A 1 1.81 11.20 -10.21
C MET A 1 2.69 11.54 -9.04
N PRO A 2 2.29 12.49 -8.19
CA PRO A 2 3.18 13.03 -7.17
C PRO A 2 3.59 11.89 -6.25
N ASP A 3 4.88 11.81 -6.01
CA ASP A 3 5.56 10.65 -5.46
C ASP A 3 4.89 10.16 -4.18
N GLU A 4 4.16 9.04 -4.28
CA GLU A 4 3.96 8.13 -3.15
C GLU A 4 5.36 7.63 -2.80
N LYS A 5 6.11 8.44 -2.04
CA LYS A 5 7.35 8.03 -1.39
C LYS A 5 7.07 6.67 -0.77
N ASP A 6 7.81 5.64 -1.21
CA ASP A 6 7.52 4.24 -0.88
C ASP A 6 7.28 4.16 0.63
N ILE A 7 6.17 3.54 1.02
CA ILE A 7 5.72 3.56 2.43
C ILE A 7 6.80 3.01 3.36
N ASN A 8 7.68 2.12 2.87
CA ASN A 8 8.83 1.63 3.62
C ASN A 8 9.85 2.74 3.90
N THR A 9 10.10 3.65 2.95
CA THR A 9 10.92 4.84 3.15
C THR A 9 10.30 5.74 4.23
N GLN A 10 8.99 5.95 4.19
CA GLN A 10 8.29 6.74 5.21
C GLN A 10 8.39 6.10 6.60
N ILE A 11 8.18 4.78 6.70
CA ILE A 11 8.38 4.01 7.94
C ILE A 11 9.80 4.20 8.48
N ASN A 12 10.80 4.13 7.61
CA ASN A 12 12.20 4.21 8.02
C ASN A 12 12.59 5.61 8.49
N GLU A 13 12.10 6.65 7.83
CA GLU A 13 12.27 8.04 8.27
C GLU A 13 11.56 8.34 9.58
N TYR A 14 10.35 7.78 9.75
CA TYR A 14 9.60 7.91 10.98
C TYR A 14 10.34 7.27 12.16
N HIS A 15 10.90 6.07 12.00
CA HIS A 15 11.75 5.45 13.01
C HIS A 15 12.97 6.31 13.36
N LYS A 16 13.69 6.81 12.35
CA LYS A 16 14.85 7.69 12.57
C LYS A 16 14.48 8.93 13.37
N LEU A 17 13.33 9.54 13.08
CA LEU A 17 12.85 10.71 13.83
C LEU A 17 12.59 10.35 15.30
N LEU A 18 11.95 9.21 15.56
CA LEU A 18 11.70 8.77 16.94
C LEU A 18 12.99 8.48 17.71
N GLU A 19 13.98 7.87 17.06
CA GLU A 19 15.30 7.63 17.67
C GLU A 19 16.05 8.94 17.95
N ASN A 20 15.98 9.92 17.04
CA ASN A 20 16.56 11.25 17.28
C ASN A 20 15.89 11.96 18.47
N LEU A 21 14.56 11.91 18.58
CA LEU A 21 13.84 12.49 19.71
C LEU A 21 14.23 11.81 21.04
N LYS A 22 14.36 10.48 21.05
CA LYS A 22 14.87 9.75 22.23
C LYS A 22 16.30 10.14 22.58
N ALA A 23 17.18 10.36 21.59
CA ALA A 23 18.55 10.81 21.81
C ALA A 23 18.60 12.21 22.43
N GLU A 24 17.61 13.06 22.14
CA GLU A 24 17.39 14.36 22.78
C GLU A 24 16.63 14.27 24.11
N ASN A 25 16.42 13.04 24.63
CA ASN A 25 15.70 12.76 25.86
C ASN A 25 14.20 13.14 25.83
N ILE A 26 13.63 13.25 24.62
CA ILE A 26 12.21 13.53 24.38
C ILE A 26 11.47 12.21 24.19
N ASN A 27 10.83 11.75 25.27
CA ASN A 27 10.02 10.53 25.25
C ASN A 27 8.55 10.87 24.99
N LEU A 28 8.04 10.45 23.84
CA LEU A 28 6.64 10.62 23.47
C LEU A 28 5.81 9.41 23.91
N PRO A 29 4.56 9.59 24.38
CA PRO A 29 3.67 8.47 24.66
C PRO A 29 3.43 7.61 23.40
N ASN A 30 3.47 6.28 23.55
CA ASN A 30 3.26 5.36 22.43
C ASN A 30 1.95 5.61 21.66
N ALA A 31 0.88 5.99 22.37
CA ALA A 31 -0.40 6.32 21.75
C ALA A 31 -0.32 7.58 20.87
N PHE A 32 0.48 8.58 21.27
CA PHE A 32 0.70 9.79 20.49
C PHE A 32 1.49 9.50 19.21
N VAL A 33 2.56 8.71 19.35
CA VAL A 33 3.37 8.24 18.22
C VAL A 33 2.52 7.44 17.24
N ALA A 34 1.76 6.45 17.71
CA ALA A 34 0.86 5.67 16.87
C ALA A 34 -0.18 6.55 16.15
N GLY A 35 -0.78 7.52 16.84
CA GLY A 35 -1.75 8.45 16.26
C GLY A 35 -1.14 9.31 15.14
N ILE A 36 0.03 9.90 15.37
CA ILE A 36 0.75 10.66 14.34
C ILE A 36 1.08 9.75 13.15
N PHE A 37 1.54 8.53 13.41
CA PHE A 37 1.94 7.63 12.34
C PHE A 37 0.77 7.27 11.43
N ILE A 38 -0.42 7.01 11.99
CA ILE A 38 -1.65 6.81 11.23
C ILE A 38 -1.99 8.06 10.41
N GLU A 39 -1.93 9.25 11.01
CA GLU A 39 -2.29 10.50 10.34
C GLU A 39 -1.36 10.83 9.16
N LYS A 40 -0.08 10.48 9.28
CA LYS A 40 0.94 10.73 8.25
C LYS A 40 0.91 9.73 7.09
N LEU A 41 0.07 8.69 7.14
CA LEU A 41 -0.10 7.80 5.99
C LEU A 41 -0.70 8.57 4.78
N PRO A 42 -0.28 8.21 3.54
CA PRO A 42 -0.78 8.87 2.33
C PRO A 42 -2.32 8.84 2.21
N ASP A 43 -2.90 9.77 1.47
CA ASP A 43 -4.36 9.85 1.28
C ASP A 43 -4.95 8.59 0.62
N SER A 44 -4.16 7.88 -0.19
CA SER A 44 -4.53 6.57 -0.75
C SER A 44 -4.76 5.49 0.32
N TRP A 45 -4.45 5.77 1.58
CA TRP A 45 -4.67 4.89 2.73
C TRP A 45 -5.86 5.31 3.61
N ASN A 46 -6.67 6.30 3.21
CA ASN A 46 -7.80 6.81 4.03
C ASN A 46 -8.73 5.71 4.58
N ASP A 47 -9.15 4.75 3.75
CA ASP A 47 -9.99 3.64 4.20
C ASP A 47 -9.29 2.80 5.28
N TYR A 48 -7.99 2.58 5.13
CA TYR A 48 -7.19 1.84 6.11
C TYR A 48 -6.95 2.66 7.39
N LYS A 49 -6.74 3.98 7.28
CA LYS A 49 -6.69 4.89 8.43
C LYS A 49 -7.97 4.80 9.26
N GLN A 50 -9.14 4.75 8.62
CA GLN A 50 -10.42 4.59 9.32
C GLN A 50 -10.50 3.24 10.03
N GLN A 51 -10.07 2.15 9.38
CA GLN A 51 -10.02 0.82 10.01
C GLN A 51 -9.09 0.79 11.23
N LEU A 52 -7.92 1.43 11.14
CA LEU A 52 -6.97 1.52 12.26
C LEU A 52 -7.54 2.32 13.44
N ARG A 53 -8.28 3.40 13.17
CA ARG A 53 -8.95 4.21 14.22
C ARG A 53 -10.10 3.47 14.90
N GLN A 54 -10.78 2.57 14.16
CA GLN A 54 -11.90 1.80 14.68
C GLN A 54 -11.49 0.58 15.51
N LYS A 55 -10.20 0.19 15.49
CA LYS A 55 -9.68 -0.89 16.34
C LYS A 55 -9.43 -0.34 17.75
N PRO A 56 -10.32 -0.60 18.72
CA PRO A 56 -10.16 -0.08 20.06
C PRO A 56 -9.19 -1.02 20.78
N ASN A 57 -8.02 -0.47 21.13
CA ASN A 57 -7.02 -1.02 22.04
C ASN A 57 -5.96 -1.96 21.41
N GLN A 58 -4.71 -1.70 21.80
CA GLN A 58 -3.55 -2.61 21.80
C GLN A 58 -2.68 -2.78 20.55
N LEU A 59 -2.79 -1.97 19.49
CA LEU A 59 -1.69 -1.95 18.53
C LEU A 59 -0.54 -1.16 19.15
N SER A 60 0.49 -1.86 19.61
CA SER A 60 1.77 -1.22 19.90
C SER A 60 2.29 -0.55 18.62
N LEU A 61 3.23 0.37 18.74
CA LEU A 61 3.86 0.99 17.57
C LEU A 61 4.39 -0.08 16.60
N THR A 62 5.02 -1.12 17.14
CA THR A 62 5.56 -2.26 16.39
C THR A 62 4.46 -3.03 15.64
N ASP A 63 3.32 -3.26 16.29
CA ASP A 63 2.20 -3.94 15.65
C ASP A 63 1.63 -3.07 14.53
N LEU A 64 1.45 -1.76 14.77
CA LEU A 64 0.98 -0.82 13.76
C LEU A 64 1.88 -0.81 12.53
N ILE A 65 3.20 -0.77 12.71
CA ILE A 65 4.18 -0.83 11.60
C ILE A 65 4.03 -2.16 10.84
N THR A 66 3.96 -3.28 11.55
CA THR A 66 3.81 -4.61 10.94
C THR A 66 2.55 -4.69 10.10
N HIS A 67 1.43 -4.19 10.62
CA HIS A 67 0.15 -4.10 9.92
C HIS A 67 0.24 -3.28 8.63
N ILE A 68 0.93 -2.14 8.66
CA ILE A 68 1.12 -1.28 7.48
C ILE A 68 2.00 -1.97 6.43
N ILE A 69 3.06 -2.67 6.82
CA ILE A 69 3.91 -3.42 5.87
C ILE A 69 3.12 -4.54 5.18
N ILE A 70 2.31 -5.29 5.93
CA ILE A 70 1.45 -6.34 5.40
C ILE A 70 0.43 -5.76 4.41
N GLU A 71 -0.27 -4.70 4.80
CA GLU A 71 -1.26 -4.05 3.94
C GLU A 71 -0.63 -3.49 2.65
N ASN A 72 0.56 -2.90 2.74
CA ASN A 72 1.28 -2.41 1.57
C ASN A 72 1.61 -3.54 0.59
N THR A 73 2.08 -4.66 1.13
CA THR A 73 2.39 -5.86 0.34
C THR A 73 1.14 -6.40 -0.33
N ASN A 74 0.02 -6.47 0.40
CA ASN A 74 -1.28 -6.88 -0.14
C ASN A 74 -1.77 -5.97 -1.27
N ARG A 75 -1.66 -4.65 -1.10
CA ARG A 75 -2.00 -3.66 -2.14
C ARG A 75 -1.16 -3.82 -3.40
N LYS A 76 0.16 -3.99 -3.25
CA LYS A 76 1.09 -4.25 -4.38
C LYS A 76 0.72 -5.54 -5.10
N ASN A 77 0.44 -6.63 -4.37
CA ASN A 77 0.02 -7.91 -4.94
C ASN A 77 -1.33 -7.82 -5.66
N LEU A 78 -2.32 -7.13 -5.09
CA LEU A 78 -3.62 -6.93 -5.71
C LEU A 78 -3.51 -6.13 -7.01
N LYS A 79 -2.68 -5.07 -7.02
CA LYS A 79 -2.40 -4.28 -8.23
C LYS A 79 -1.76 -5.15 -9.31
N ALA A 80 -0.75 -5.95 -8.95
CA ALA A 80 -0.10 -6.87 -9.89
C ALA A 80 -1.08 -7.91 -10.45
N LYS A 81 -1.94 -8.50 -9.60
CA LYS A 81 -2.97 -9.46 -10.02
C LYS A 81 -3.95 -8.82 -11.01
N ARG A 82 -4.47 -7.63 -10.70
CA ARG A 82 -5.39 -6.88 -11.58
C ARG A 82 -4.74 -6.54 -12.93
N THR A 83 -3.47 -6.16 -12.93
CA THR A 83 -2.73 -5.91 -14.18
C THR A 83 -2.62 -7.18 -15.01
N ARG A 84 -2.24 -8.32 -14.40
CA ARG A 84 -2.14 -9.61 -15.09
C ARG A 84 -3.48 -10.05 -15.69
N GLU A 85 -4.57 -9.94 -14.92
CA GLU A 85 -5.91 -10.26 -15.40
C GLU A 85 -6.33 -9.41 -16.61
N ARG A 86 -6.01 -8.10 -16.59
CA ARG A 86 -6.26 -7.22 -17.74
C ARG A 86 -5.45 -7.61 -18.96
N THR A 87 -4.16 -7.93 -18.80
CA THR A 87 -3.32 -8.39 -19.92
C THR A 87 -3.79 -9.71 -20.50
N VAL A 88 -4.20 -10.68 -19.68
CA VAL A 88 -4.75 -11.96 -20.17
C VAL A 88 -6.05 -11.74 -20.95
N LYS A 89 -6.94 -10.87 -20.44
CA LYS A 89 -8.18 -10.52 -21.15
C LYS A 89 -7.92 -9.81 -22.48
N ALA A 90 -6.96 -8.89 -22.54
CA ALA A 90 -6.59 -8.21 -23.78
C ALA A 90 -6.05 -9.20 -24.83
N ASN A 91 -5.14 -10.10 -24.43
CA ASN A 91 -4.58 -11.11 -25.32
C ASN A 91 -5.65 -12.08 -25.85
N LEU A 92 -6.63 -12.47 -25.02
CA LEU A 92 -7.73 -13.34 -25.45
C LEU A 92 -8.62 -12.68 -26.52
N VAL A 93 -8.89 -11.37 -26.39
CA VAL A 93 -9.66 -10.61 -27.38
C VAL A 93 -8.88 -10.45 -28.68
N GLU A 94 -7.57 -10.18 -28.60
CA GLU A 94 -6.71 -10.08 -29.77
C GLU A 94 -6.62 -11.41 -30.54
N ASP A 95 -6.43 -12.52 -29.83
CA ASP A 95 -6.38 -13.86 -30.45
C ASP A 95 -7.68 -14.21 -31.18
N HIS A 96 -8.84 -13.88 -30.60
CA HIS A 96 -10.14 -14.08 -31.25
C HIS A 96 -10.28 -13.23 -32.53
N ASN A 97 -9.82 -11.98 -32.52
CA ASN A 97 -9.84 -11.11 -33.69
C ASN A 97 -8.90 -11.60 -34.81
N LEU A 98 -7.71 -12.12 -34.46
CA LEU A 98 -6.76 -12.68 -35.42
C LEU A 98 -7.31 -13.95 -36.10
N HIS A 99 -8.00 -14.80 -35.34
CA HIS A 99 -8.64 -15.99 -35.90
C HIS A 99 -9.85 -15.64 -36.78
N GLN A 100 -10.65 -14.62 -36.42
CA GLN A 100 -11.76 -14.16 -37.25
C GLN A 100 -11.30 -13.52 -38.56
N ASN A 101 -10.22 -12.73 -38.56
CA ASN A 101 -9.72 -12.11 -39.79
C ASN A 101 -9.15 -13.13 -40.80
N LYS A 102 -8.51 -14.21 -40.34
CA LYS A 102 -8.01 -15.29 -41.23
C LYS A 102 -9.12 -16.12 -41.90
N SER A 103 -10.35 -16.08 -41.39
CA SER A 103 -11.50 -16.72 -42.04
C SER A 103 -12.12 -15.93 -43.18
N TYR A 104 -11.83 -14.63 -43.30
CA TYR A 104 -12.37 -13.79 -44.39
C TYR A 104 -11.46 -13.73 -45.63
N ASP A 105 -10.17 -14.06 -45.50
CA ASP A 105 -9.20 -14.03 -46.61
C ASP A 105 -9.10 -15.34 -47.42
N ARG A 106 -9.98 -16.32 -47.17
CA ARG A 106 -10.09 -17.55 -47.98
C ARG A 106 -11.43 -17.56 -48.74
N ASN A 107 -11.54 -16.75 -49.79
CA ASN A 107 -12.52 -16.90 -50.87
C ASN A 107 -11.92 -16.41 -52.19
#